data_AF-A0AAX2GCC0-F1
#
_entry.id   AF-A0AAX2GCC0-F1
#
_cell.length_a   1.000
_cell.length_b   1.000
_cell.length_c   1.000
_cell.angle_alpha   90.00
_cell.angle_beta   90.00
_cell.angle_gamma   90.00
#
_symmetry.space_group_name_H-M   'P 1'
#
loop_
_entity.id
_entity.type
_entity.pdbx_description
1 polymer ?
#
loop_
_entity_poly.entity_id
_entity_poly.type
_entity_poly.pdbx_seq_one_letter_code
_entity_poly.pdbx_strand_id
1 'polypeptide(L)'
;MSNVSVEKKREFMQFVLNHILPRRHEGFPFIYTFHKHLRFVTRIHFVENAKKYPYGIEISAEFSEGQLFAFYKPNLTITDGMSAYHHFNVNDAPIYIQINFKGKYKEPLYMEVLEDDECSLETHIDGEDHDEIEKLIKYQLINHALDTRNKELFHQLIAN
;
A
#
# COMPACT_ATOMS: atom_id res chain seq x y z
N MET A 1 11.91 -5.58 6.18
CA MET A 1 10.49 -5.97 6.10
C MET A 1 9.97 -6.40 7.46
N SER A 2 9.25 -5.51 8.15
CA SER A 2 8.48 -5.83 9.35
C SER A 2 7.37 -6.80 9.00
N ASN A 3 7.22 -7.89 9.75
CA ASN A 3 6.20 -8.90 9.42
C ASN A 3 4.87 -8.48 10.07
N VAL A 4 4.04 -7.72 9.33
CA VAL A 4 2.72 -7.27 9.78
C VAL A 4 1.77 -8.48 9.88
N SER A 5 1.00 -8.56 10.96
CA SER A 5 0.10 -9.70 11.18
C SER A 5 -1.06 -9.75 10.17
N VAL A 6 -1.56 -10.96 9.91
CA VAL A 6 -2.70 -11.19 9.00
C VAL A 6 -3.94 -10.44 9.46
N GLU A 7 -4.13 -10.32 10.78
CA GLU A 7 -5.26 -9.63 11.40
C GLU A 7 -5.26 -8.15 11.05
N LYS A 8 -4.12 -7.46 11.22
CA LYS A 8 -3.96 -6.04 10.85
C LYS A 8 -4.20 -5.82 9.36
N LYS A 9 -3.64 -6.70 8.52
CA LYS A 9 -3.87 -6.64 7.06
C LYS A 9 -5.35 -6.78 6.74
N ARG A 10 -6.06 -7.71 7.37
CA ARG A 10 -7.51 -7.88 7.13
C ARG A 10 -8.33 -6.70 7.62
N GLU A 11 -7.99 -6.14 8.77
CA GLU A 11 -8.67 -4.97 9.32
C GLU A 11 -8.53 -3.77 8.36
N PHE A 12 -7.32 -3.49 7.88
CA PHE A 12 -7.11 -2.46 6.87
C PHE A 12 -7.87 -2.74 5.56
N MET A 13 -7.83 -3.97 5.04
CA MET A 13 -8.58 -4.33 3.84
C MET A 13 -10.10 -4.16 4.02
N GLN A 14 -10.62 -4.48 5.21
CA GLN A 14 -12.04 -4.28 5.52
C GLN A 14 -12.39 -2.78 5.55
N PHE A 15 -11.52 -1.95 6.14
CA PHE A 15 -11.66 -0.49 6.08
C PHE A 15 -11.69 0.00 4.62
N VAL A 16 -10.76 -0.45 3.79
CA VAL A 16 -10.69 -0.10 2.37
C VAL A 16 -11.99 -0.45 1.64
N LEU A 17 -12.54 -1.65 1.84
CA LEU A 17 -13.79 -2.10 1.21
C LEU A 17 -15.01 -1.30 1.68
N ASN A 18 -15.01 -0.82 2.92
CA ASN A 18 -16.15 -0.14 3.51
C ASN A 18 -16.15 1.38 3.24
N HIS A 19 -14.97 1.99 3.17
CA HIS A 19 -14.83 3.45 3.21
C HIS A 19 -14.08 4.05 2.02
N ILE A 20 -13.18 3.29 1.39
CA ILE A 20 -12.28 3.83 0.36
C ILE A 20 -12.73 3.42 -1.05
N LEU A 21 -13.05 2.14 -1.25
CA LEU A 21 -13.41 1.60 -2.55
C LEU A 21 -14.90 1.30 -2.63
N PRO A 22 -15.69 2.02 -3.44
CA PRO A 22 -17.08 1.64 -3.69
C PRO A 22 -17.15 0.32 -4.48
N ARG A 23 -18.26 -0.42 -4.37
CA ARG A 23 -18.44 -1.71 -5.05
C ARG A 23 -18.26 -1.69 -6.57
N ARG A 24 -18.49 -0.52 -7.20
CA ARG A 24 -18.32 -0.31 -8.64
C ARG A 24 -16.85 -0.13 -9.07
N HIS A 25 -15.95 0.06 -8.11
CA HIS A 25 -14.54 0.31 -8.37
C HIS A 25 -13.83 -0.95 -8.86
N GLU A 26 -12.95 -0.81 -9.86
CA GLU A 26 -12.27 -1.95 -10.48
C GLU A 26 -11.35 -2.71 -9.52
N GLY A 27 -10.78 -2.02 -8.53
CA GLY A 27 -10.00 -2.63 -7.46
C GLY A 27 -10.81 -3.39 -6.39
N PHE A 28 -12.12 -3.14 -6.26
CA PHE A 28 -12.94 -3.72 -5.19
C PHE A 28 -12.95 -5.26 -5.21
N PRO A 29 -13.14 -5.94 -6.36
CA PRO A 29 -13.11 -7.40 -6.43
C PRO A 29 -11.78 -8.01 -5.97
N PHE A 30 -10.65 -7.31 -6.18
CA PHE A 30 -9.32 -7.77 -5.76
C PHE A 30 -9.18 -7.76 -4.25
N ILE A 31 -9.43 -6.61 -3.64
CA ILE A 31 -9.36 -6.48 -2.19
C ILE A 31 -10.35 -7.43 -1.53
N TYR A 32 -11.57 -7.55 -2.05
CA TYR A 32 -12.59 -8.46 -1.51
C TYR A 32 -12.14 -9.93 -1.56
N THR A 33 -11.63 -10.38 -2.71
CA THR A 33 -11.19 -11.77 -2.91
C THR A 33 -9.95 -12.07 -2.07
N PHE A 34 -8.98 -11.17 -2.07
CA PHE A 34 -7.74 -11.34 -1.33
C PHE A 34 -7.99 -11.35 0.19
N HIS A 35 -8.83 -10.45 0.70
CA HIS A 35 -9.25 -10.42 2.10
C HIS A 35 -9.88 -11.76 2.55
N LYS A 36 -10.72 -12.35 1.68
CA LYS A 36 -11.48 -13.57 1.97
C LYS A 36 -10.61 -14.82 2.12
N HIS A 37 -9.50 -14.93 1.37
CA HIS A 37 -8.71 -16.16 1.34
C HIS A 37 -7.34 -15.97 2.01
N LEU A 38 -7.08 -16.77 3.05
CA LEU A 38 -5.83 -16.69 3.83
C LEU A 38 -4.58 -16.78 2.95
N ARG A 39 -4.60 -17.66 1.93
CA ARG A 39 -3.49 -17.82 0.98
C ARG A 39 -3.06 -16.53 0.29
N PHE A 40 -3.97 -15.57 0.11
CA PHE A 40 -3.64 -14.27 -0.47
C PHE A 40 -3.10 -13.35 0.62
N VAL A 41 -3.86 -13.16 1.71
CA VAL A 41 -3.50 -12.19 2.78
C VAL A 41 -2.11 -12.44 3.34
N THR A 42 -1.71 -13.70 3.52
CA THR A 42 -0.37 -14.05 4.06
C THR A 42 0.79 -13.63 3.16
N ARG A 43 0.52 -13.35 1.88
CA ARG A 43 1.52 -12.95 0.88
C ARG A 43 1.42 -11.46 0.53
N ILE A 44 0.42 -10.74 1.04
CA ILE A 44 0.23 -9.32 0.75
C ILE A 44 1.22 -8.50 1.55
N HIS A 45 1.83 -7.52 0.90
CA HIS A 45 2.62 -6.47 1.51
C HIS A 45 2.06 -5.13 1.04
N PHE A 46 1.64 -4.27 1.97
CA PHE A 46 1.19 -2.92 1.60
C PHE A 46 2.39 -1.99 1.49
N VAL A 47 2.47 -1.24 0.39
CA VAL A 47 3.65 -0.45 0.01
C VAL A 47 3.24 0.94 -0.51
N GLU A 48 4.16 1.89 -0.47
CA GLU A 48 3.99 3.24 -1.05
C GLU A 48 4.13 3.22 -2.56
N ASN A 49 5.07 2.44 -3.11
CA ASN A 49 5.37 2.43 -4.54
C ASN A 49 5.38 1.01 -5.11
N ALA A 50 4.25 0.59 -5.67
CA ALA A 50 4.10 -0.74 -6.28
C ALA A 50 5.01 -0.96 -7.49
N LYS A 51 5.47 0.10 -8.18
CA LYS A 51 6.33 0.00 -9.38
C LYS A 51 7.75 -0.48 -9.08
N LYS A 52 8.20 -0.36 -7.82
CA LYS A 52 9.52 -0.87 -7.39
C LYS A 52 9.60 -2.40 -7.44
N TYR A 53 8.46 -3.07 -7.42
CA TYR A 53 8.38 -4.52 -7.30
C TYR A 53 8.15 -5.17 -8.67
N PRO A 54 8.73 -6.37 -8.92
CA PRO A 54 8.52 -7.09 -10.17
C PRO A 54 7.05 -7.33 -10.51
N TYR A 55 6.23 -7.53 -9.47
CA TYR A 55 4.79 -7.70 -9.56
C TYR A 55 4.10 -6.84 -8.51
N GLY A 56 3.58 -5.69 -8.93
CA GLY A 56 2.94 -4.71 -8.06
C GLY A 56 1.52 -4.40 -8.52
N ILE A 57 0.61 -4.20 -7.58
CA ILE A 57 -0.75 -3.74 -7.83
C ILE A 57 -0.87 -2.32 -7.29
N GLU A 58 -1.36 -1.39 -8.09
CA GLU A 58 -1.75 -0.05 -7.66
C GLU A 58 -3.27 0.09 -7.79
N ILE A 59 -3.90 0.62 -6.74
CA ILE A 59 -5.33 0.88 -6.70
C ILE A 59 -5.53 2.30 -6.17
N SER A 60 -5.99 3.20 -7.04
CA SER A 60 -6.32 4.58 -6.67
C SER A 60 -7.82 4.74 -6.48
N ALA A 61 -8.26 5.30 -5.35
CA ALA A 61 -9.64 5.72 -5.16
C ALA A 61 -10.05 6.80 -6.19
N GLU A 62 -11.36 6.94 -6.45
CA GLU A 62 -11.90 7.81 -7.53
C GLU A 62 -11.47 9.29 -7.48
N PHE A 63 -11.01 9.77 -6.31
CA PHE A 63 -10.54 11.16 -6.10
C PHE A 63 -9.06 11.25 -5.77
N SER A 64 -8.27 10.23 -6.11
CA SER A 64 -6.81 10.22 -5.95
C SER A 64 -6.12 10.15 -7.30
N GLU A 65 -4.87 10.62 -7.38
CA GLU A 65 -4.11 10.56 -8.62
C GLU A 65 -3.65 9.13 -8.94
N GLY A 66 -3.33 8.88 -10.21
CA GLY A 66 -2.91 7.57 -10.71
C GLY A 66 -3.99 6.83 -11.47
N GLN A 67 -3.74 5.55 -11.74
CA GLN A 67 -4.71 4.69 -12.40
C GLN A 67 -5.65 4.08 -11.36
N LEU A 68 -6.96 4.03 -11.65
CA LEU A 68 -7.95 3.36 -10.78
C LEU A 68 -7.51 1.93 -10.43
N PHE A 69 -6.86 1.27 -11.38
CA PHE A 69 -6.21 0.00 -11.18
C PHE A 69 -5.03 -0.15 -12.14
N ALA A 70 -3.87 -0.60 -11.64
CA ALA A 70 -2.75 -1.01 -12.46
C ALA A 70 -2.11 -2.30 -11.92
N PHE A 71 -1.72 -3.19 -12.82
CA PHE A 71 -0.87 -4.33 -12.50
C PHE A 71 0.46 -4.23 -13.26
N TYR A 72 1.54 -4.06 -12.50
CA TYR A 72 2.92 -3.94 -12.98
C TYR A 72 3.58 -5.31 -13.15
N LYS A 73 4.29 -5.50 -14.26
CA LYS A 73 5.10 -6.68 -14.57
C LYS A 73 6.46 -6.23 -15.12
N PRO A 74 7.52 -7.06 -15.07
CA PRO A 74 8.87 -6.64 -15.45
C PRO A 74 9.01 -6.10 -16.89
N ASN A 75 8.16 -6.56 -17.82
CA ASN A 75 8.22 -6.23 -19.24
C ASN A 75 6.92 -5.63 -19.80
N LEU A 76 5.94 -5.34 -18.95
CA LEU A 76 4.65 -4.79 -19.38
C LEU A 76 4.09 -3.89 -18.29
N THR A 77 3.87 -2.63 -18.66
CA THR A 77 3.17 -1.67 -17.82
C THR A 77 1.70 -1.70 -18.23
N ILE A 78 0.84 -1.99 -17.26
CA ILE A 78 -0.64 -2.01 -17.36
C ILE A 78 -1.18 -3.32 -17.94
N THR A 79 -1.65 -4.20 -17.06
CA THR A 79 -2.56 -5.29 -17.43
C THR A 79 -3.87 -5.15 -16.66
N ASP A 80 -4.95 -5.64 -17.25
CA ASP A 80 -6.28 -5.68 -16.62
C ASP A 80 -6.30 -6.55 -15.35
N GLY A 81 -7.33 -6.36 -14.53
CA GLY A 81 -7.48 -7.10 -13.28
C GLY A 81 -7.49 -8.63 -13.44
N MET A 82 -8.07 -9.21 -14.50
CA MET A 82 -8.14 -10.67 -14.64
C MET A 82 -6.74 -11.27 -14.77
N SER A 83 -5.86 -10.58 -15.50
CA SER A 83 -4.45 -10.94 -15.63
C SER A 83 -3.72 -10.92 -14.28
N ALA A 84 -4.03 -9.96 -13.40
CA ALA A 84 -3.49 -9.89 -12.05
C ALA A 84 -3.96 -11.07 -11.18
N TYR A 85 -5.26 -11.34 -11.17
CA TYR A 85 -5.82 -12.45 -10.41
C TYR A 85 -5.23 -13.79 -10.85
N HIS A 86 -5.17 -14.05 -12.16
CA HIS A 86 -4.61 -15.29 -12.69
C HIS A 86 -3.15 -15.49 -12.23
N HIS A 87 -2.33 -14.44 -12.31
CA HIS A 87 -0.93 -14.50 -11.90
C HIS A 87 -0.77 -14.94 -10.44
N PHE A 88 -1.45 -14.26 -9.51
CA PHE A 88 -1.35 -14.56 -8.08
C PHE A 88 -2.14 -15.79 -7.64
N ASN A 89 -3.09 -16.27 -8.44
CA ASN A 89 -3.80 -17.51 -8.15
C ASN A 89 -2.97 -18.75 -8.53
N VAL A 90 -2.10 -18.65 -9.53
CA VAL A 90 -1.24 -19.75 -9.99
C VAL A 90 0.13 -19.76 -9.30
N ASN A 91 0.60 -18.61 -8.81
CA ASN A 91 1.90 -18.46 -8.16
C ASN A 91 1.76 -18.09 -6.66
N ASP A 92 2.72 -18.54 -5.85
CA ASP A 92 2.90 -18.21 -4.44
C ASP A 92 3.82 -17.00 -4.19
N ALA A 93 4.06 -16.21 -5.23
CA ALA A 93 4.83 -14.97 -5.15
C ALA A 93 4.21 -13.96 -4.16
N PRO A 94 5.04 -13.12 -3.52
CA PRO A 94 4.57 -11.95 -2.75
C PRO A 94 3.69 -11.03 -3.60
N ILE A 95 2.71 -10.39 -2.95
CA ILE A 95 1.75 -9.48 -3.57
C ILE A 95 1.96 -8.09 -2.99
N TYR A 96 2.61 -7.21 -3.74
CA TYR A 96 2.82 -5.83 -3.31
C TYR A 96 1.65 -4.97 -3.76
N ILE A 97 0.97 -4.32 -2.81
CA ILE A 97 -0.24 -3.52 -3.08
C ILE A 97 -0.04 -2.09 -2.58
N GLN A 98 -0.17 -1.14 -3.49
CA GLN A 98 -0.30 0.28 -3.21
C GLN A 98 -1.77 0.67 -3.26
N ILE A 99 -2.25 1.37 -2.23
CA ILE A 99 -3.61 1.93 -2.20
C ILE A 99 -3.49 3.44 -2.04
N ASN A 100 -3.96 4.18 -3.05
CA ASN A 100 -3.98 5.64 -3.02
C ASN A 100 -5.37 6.13 -2.61
N PHE A 101 -5.44 6.93 -1.54
CA PHE A 101 -6.65 7.59 -1.08
C PHE A 101 -6.29 8.83 -0.27
N LYS A 102 -7.22 9.79 -0.24
CA LYS A 102 -7.04 11.05 0.49
C LYS A 102 -6.90 10.79 1.99
N GLY A 103 -5.92 11.40 2.63
CA GLY A 103 -5.70 11.31 4.07
C GLY A 103 -5.04 10.00 4.53
N LYS A 104 -4.47 9.20 3.63
CA LYS A 104 -3.90 7.88 3.98
C LYS A 104 -2.87 7.90 5.10
N TYR A 105 -2.04 8.95 5.17
CA TYR A 105 -1.02 9.09 6.21
C TYR A 105 -1.58 9.51 7.59
N LYS A 106 -2.82 10.04 7.59
CA LYS A 106 -3.57 10.33 8.83
C LYS A 106 -4.34 9.11 9.33
N GLU A 107 -4.45 8.04 8.52
CA GLU A 107 -5.20 6.83 8.83
C GLU A 107 -4.31 5.81 9.57
N PRO A 108 -4.56 5.52 10.87
CA PRO A 108 -3.74 4.58 11.64
C PRO A 108 -3.71 3.18 11.03
N LEU A 109 -4.83 2.70 10.47
CA LEU A 109 -4.89 1.36 9.88
C LEU A 109 -3.95 1.20 8.69
N TYR A 110 -3.73 2.26 7.91
CA TYR A 110 -2.78 2.25 6.81
C TYR A 110 -1.34 2.21 7.32
N MET A 111 -1.02 3.07 8.30
CA MET A 111 0.33 3.15 8.86
C MET A 111 0.76 1.88 9.57
N GLU A 112 -0.18 1.13 10.15
CA GLU A 112 0.09 -0.15 10.81
C GLU A 112 0.43 -1.29 9.85
N VAL A 113 0.05 -1.17 8.57
CA VAL A 113 0.24 -2.23 7.57
C VAL A 113 1.30 -1.92 6.52
N LEU A 114 1.86 -0.71 6.54
CA LEU A 114 2.89 -0.30 5.60
C LEU A 114 4.20 -1.07 5.84
N GLU A 115 4.71 -1.72 4.80
CA GLU A 115 5.85 -2.67 4.86
C GLU A 115 7.05 -2.24 4.01
N ASP A 116 7.10 -0.99 3.54
CA ASP A 116 8.21 -0.51 2.71
C ASP A 116 9.54 -0.40 3.47
N ASP A 117 10.61 -0.87 2.82
CA ASP A 117 11.97 -0.82 3.36
C ASP A 117 12.67 0.54 3.08
N GLU A 118 12.22 1.30 2.08
CA GLU A 118 12.76 2.60 1.70
C GLU A 118 11.63 3.60 1.38
N CYS A 119 11.47 4.63 2.22
CA CYS A 119 10.53 5.71 1.99
C CYS A 119 10.94 6.55 0.78
N SER A 120 10.21 6.41 -0.34
CA SER A 120 10.20 7.42 -1.39
C SER A 120 8.86 8.15 -1.34
N LEU A 121 8.89 9.42 -0.95
CA LEU A 121 7.76 10.33 -1.02
C LEU A 121 7.53 10.71 -2.49
N GLU A 122 6.90 9.83 -3.25
CA GLU A 122 6.13 10.26 -4.41
C GLU A 122 4.69 10.47 -3.94
N THR A 123 4.48 11.46 -3.06
CA THR A 123 3.14 11.86 -2.62
C THR A 123 2.43 12.55 -3.78
N HIS A 124 1.80 11.76 -4.65
CA HIS A 124 1.01 12.24 -5.78
C HIS A 124 -0.47 12.23 -5.38
N ILE A 125 -0.87 13.21 -4.56
CA ILE A 125 -2.28 13.42 -4.21
C ILE A 125 -2.56 14.93 -4.25
N ASP A 126 -3.20 15.39 -5.32
CA ASP A 126 -3.62 16.78 -5.51
C ASP A 126 -4.65 17.22 -4.43
N GLY A 127 -4.44 18.40 -3.84
CA GLY A 127 -5.38 19.04 -2.92
C GLY A 127 -5.26 18.62 -1.45
N GLU A 128 -4.11 18.05 -1.06
CA GLU A 128 -3.71 17.90 0.34
C GLU A 128 -2.58 18.88 0.72
N ASP A 129 -2.50 19.23 2.00
CA ASP A 129 -1.38 20.02 2.52
C ASP A 129 -0.14 19.11 2.60
N HIS A 130 0.67 19.15 1.54
CA HIS A 130 1.87 18.32 1.40
C HIS A 130 2.86 18.55 2.54
N ASP A 131 3.00 19.78 3.05
CA ASP A 131 3.90 20.10 4.15
C ASP A 131 3.43 19.48 5.48
N GLU A 132 2.11 19.46 5.70
CA GLU A 132 1.51 18.80 6.87
C GLU A 132 1.67 17.27 6.79
N ILE A 133 1.46 16.71 5.60
CA ILE A 133 1.61 15.27 5.34
C ILE A 133 3.07 14.85 5.53
N GLU A 134 4.01 15.58 4.95
CA GLU A 134 5.44 15.28 5.07
C GLU A 134 5.87 15.29 6.54
N LYS A 135 5.40 16.27 7.33
CA LYS A 135 5.64 16.29 8.78
C LYS A 135 5.04 15.09 9.49
N LEU A 136 3.79 14.75 9.23
CA LEU A 136 3.10 13.62 9.88
C LEU A 136 3.80 12.30 9.59
N ILE A 137 4.14 12.06 8.32
CA ILE A 137 4.91 10.89 7.89
C ILE A 137 6.26 10.87 8.60
N LYS A 138 7.00 11.98 8.57
CA LYS A 138 8.30 12.09 9.24
C LYS A 138 8.22 11.75 10.72
N TYR A 139 7.21 12.25 11.43
CA TYR A 139 6.97 11.90 12.84
C TYR A 139 6.68 10.41 13.04
N GLN A 140 5.81 9.83 12.22
CA GLN A 140 5.47 8.41 12.31
C GLN A 140 6.66 7.51 11.96
N LEU A 141 7.47 7.89 10.97
CA LEU A 141 8.69 7.19 10.59
C LEU A 141 9.75 7.26 11.68
N ILE A 142 9.90 8.41 12.33
CA ILE A 142 10.76 8.56 13.51
C ILE A 142 10.30 7.58 14.61
N ASN A 143 9.00 7.52 14.90
CA ASN A 143 8.46 6.58 15.89
C ASN A 143 8.71 5.13 15.49
N HIS A 144 8.50 4.77 14.23
CA HIS A 144 8.77 3.43 13.72
C HIS A 144 10.26 3.07 13.84
N ALA A 145 11.17 3.99 13.49
CA ALA A 145 12.60 3.79 13.63
C ALA A 145 13.01 3.60 15.11
N LEU A 146 12.36 4.30 16.03
CA LEU A 146 12.55 4.11 17.47
C LEU A 146 12.04 2.73 17.94
N ASP A 147 10.83 2.35 17.55
CA ASP A 147 10.20 1.07 17.92
C ASP A 147 11.00 -0.13 17.40
N THR A 148 11.51 -0.04 16.16
CA THR A 148 12.34 -1.08 15.53
C THR A 148 13.83 -0.99 15.88
N ARG A 149 14.23 0.02 16.68
CA ARG A 149 15.63 0.34 17.01
C ARG A 149 16.53 0.54 15.78
N ASN A 150 15.96 0.98 14.66
CA ASN A 150 16.68 1.27 13.44
C ASN A 150 17.35 2.64 13.52
N LYS A 151 18.58 2.66 14.06
CA LYS A 151 19.35 3.90 14.28
C LYS A 151 19.76 4.62 13.00
N GLU A 152 19.99 3.89 11.91
CA GLU A 152 20.40 4.49 10.64
C GLU A 152 19.24 5.27 10.03
N LEU A 153 18.05 4.65 9.97
CA LEU A 153 16.81 5.30 9.52
C LEU A 153 16.48 6.52 10.39
N PHE A 154 16.58 6.38 11.72
CA PHE A 154 16.33 7.50 12.63
C PHE A 154 17.24 8.70 12.32
N HIS A 155 18.56 8.49 12.22
CA HIS A 155 19.51 9.59 11.94
C HIS A 155 19.28 10.24 10.57
N GLN A 156 18.92 9.47 9.54
CA GLN A 156 18.57 10.03 8.23
C GLN A 156 17.34 10.93 8.31
N LEU A 157 16.34 10.53 9.08
CA LEU A 157 15.07 11.27 9.21
C LEU A 157 15.20 12.57 10.03
N ILE A 158 16.17 12.71 10.93
CA ILE A 158 16.38 13.96 11.72
C ILE A 158 17.44 14.90 11.14
N ALA A 159 18.22 14.47 10.14
CA ALA A 159 19.29 15.27 9.54
C ALA A 159 18.83 16.18 8.39
N ASN A 160 17.69 15.87 7.76
CA ASN A 160 16.93 16.76 6.87
C ASN A 160 15.80 17.46 7.63
#